data_AF-A0A534Y5Y8-F1
#
_entry.id   AF-A0A534Y5Y8-F1
#
_cell.length_a   1.000
_cell.length_b   1.000
_cell.length_c   1.000
_cell.angle_alpha   90.00
_cell.angle_beta   90.00
_cell.angle_gamma   90.00
#
_symmetry.space_group_name_H-M   'P 1'
#
loop_
_entity.id
_entity.type
_entity.pdbx_description
1 polymer ?
#
loop_
_entity_poly.entity_id
_entity_poly.type
_entity_poly.pdbx_seq_one_letter_code
_entity_poly.pdbx_strand_id
1 'polypeptide(L)'
;MKNDEVHESAHFVLRTRPGKDALLVPYALEGLEKAYAALTKDLGVSPPAKIRVEVYETAQALSRVSPLTVAEIKASGTIALCKYNRLMITSPRALLRGYAWLDTLSHEFTHYLVTQKGRNSVPIWLQEGLAKFLETRWRGAPGLAVDEMSLVLLHKAAKDNKLIPFAAMHPSIAKLPTQEAAALAFAEVEAAIRMLYLHGGQQALTDLVAAMAAGARDEKAVSLAYGKTFAQFEKDWRDSLKELRKDPPAQAPGAARPLERKALIFKEDAKGAAKEGGDTPGERPVDPEAKRSVRLGEIFYARRRWAAAAQEYGKARSRMSREIPQIARRYAFAQVQLGKLGEAEAALASAAQRDPQDEAVQALYAHVLQKRGQPQKAKAALDAGIAVDPFDPELHDVYLRVAKDLKDQALEKREENALAVALGRKVKPAAPGYEGAESGTQGPDPAPKEGQQ
;
A
#
# COMPACT_ATOMS: atom_id res chain seq x y z
N MET A 1 -28.52 3.20 3.11
CA MET A 1 -27.94 2.81 1.80
C MET A 1 -28.86 3.23 0.63
N LYS A 2 -29.44 4.45 0.63
CA LYS A 2 -30.39 4.86 -0.42
C LYS A 2 -29.79 5.77 -1.52
N ASN A 3 -28.51 6.13 -1.41
CA ASN A 3 -27.85 7.14 -2.26
C ASN A 3 -26.41 6.77 -2.65
N ASP A 4 -26.00 5.50 -2.62
CA ASP A 4 -24.62 5.13 -3.00
C ASP A 4 -24.50 5.06 -4.54
N GLU A 5 -23.40 5.55 -5.09
CA GLU A 5 -23.02 5.37 -6.50
C GLU A 5 -22.45 3.96 -6.68
N VAL A 6 -22.81 3.31 -7.78
CA VAL A 6 -22.40 1.94 -8.11
C VAL A 6 -21.55 1.98 -9.36
N HIS A 7 -20.36 1.40 -9.26
CA HIS A 7 -19.38 1.31 -10.34
C HIS A 7 -18.96 -0.14 -10.49
N GLU A 8 -18.76 -0.58 -11.73
CA GLU A 8 -18.44 -1.98 -12.00
C GLU A 8 -17.20 -2.12 -12.86
N SER A 9 -16.47 -3.20 -12.63
CA SER A 9 -15.46 -3.77 -13.52
C SER A 9 -15.87 -5.19 -13.90
N ALA A 10 -14.95 -5.98 -14.46
CA ALA A 10 -15.21 -7.38 -14.82
C ALA A 10 -15.60 -8.23 -13.59
N HIS A 11 -14.87 -8.07 -12.49
CA HIS A 11 -15.00 -8.93 -11.30
C HIS A 11 -15.47 -8.21 -10.04
N PHE A 12 -15.64 -6.89 -10.06
CA PHE A 12 -15.99 -6.12 -8.86
C PHE A 12 -17.17 -5.17 -9.08
N VAL A 13 -17.93 -4.96 -8.00
CA VAL A 13 -18.96 -3.93 -7.86
C VAL A 13 -18.55 -3.02 -6.71
N LEU A 14 -18.04 -1.84 -7.03
CA LEU A 14 -17.62 -0.82 -6.07
C LEU A 14 -18.76 0.14 -5.76
N ARG A 15 -18.99 0.36 -4.47
CA ARG A 15 -19.98 1.31 -3.95
C ARG A 15 -19.29 2.42 -3.18
N THR A 16 -19.56 3.65 -3.59
CA THR A 16 -19.06 4.87 -2.96
C THR A 16 -20.22 5.79 -2.64
N ARG A 17 -20.05 6.68 -1.66
CA ARG A 17 -20.98 7.81 -1.53
C ARG A 17 -20.66 8.85 -2.61
N PRO A 18 -21.67 9.55 -3.15
CA PRO A 18 -21.45 10.67 -4.05
C PRO A 18 -20.51 11.70 -3.42
N GLY A 19 -19.63 12.28 -4.24
CA GLY A 19 -18.71 13.33 -3.81
C GLY A 19 -17.25 12.92 -4.00
N LYS A 20 -16.39 13.26 -3.03
CA LYS A 20 -14.94 13.13 -3.21
C LYS A 20 -14.48 11.68 -3.37
N ASP A 21 -15.13 10.71 -2.73
CA ASP A 21 -14.73 9.30 -2.81
C ASP A 21 -14.91 8.69 -4.20
N ALA A 22 -15.65 9.34 -5.11
CA ALA A 22 -15.68 8.97 -6.52
C ALA A 22 -14.29 9.01 -7.18
N LEU A 23 -13.36 9.81 -6.62
CA LEU A 23 -11.96 9.84 -7.06
C LEU A 23 -11.28 8.47 -6.94
N LEU A 24 -11.67 7.66 -5.94
CA LEU A 24 -11.06 6.35 -5.70
C LEU A 24 -11.41 5.32 -6.77
N VAL A 25 -12.56 5.47 -7.41
CA VAL A 25 -13.18 4.45 -8.27
C VAL A 25 -12.25 3.89 -9.35
N PRO A 26 -11.65 4.71 -10.24
CA PRO A 26 -10.82 4.17 -11.32
C PRO A 26 -9.59 3.42 -10.78
N TYR A 27 -8.95 3.94 -9.73
CA TYR A 27 -7.75 3.33 -9.14
C TYR A 27 -8.07 2.05 -8.37
N ALA A 28 -9.20 2.03 -7.65
CA ALA A 28 -9.67 0.88 -6.89
C ALA A 28 -9.97 -0.29 -7.83
N LEU A 29 -10.75 -0.05 -8.88
CA LEU A 29 -11.11 -1.08 -9.85
C LEU A 29 -9.88 -1.57 -10.63
N GLU A 30 -9.00 -0.68 -11.08
CA GLU A 30 -7.76 -1.08 -11.76
C GLU A 30 -6.86 -1.94 -10.84
N GLY A 31 -6.66 -1.52 -9.59
CA GLY A 31 -5.86 -2.27 -8.61
C GLY A 31 -6.45 -3.63 -8.28
N LEU A 32 -7.77 -3.69 -8.07
CA LEU A 32 -8.49 -4.93 -7.78
C LEU A 32 -8.50 -5.91 -8.96
N GLU A 33 -8.61 -5.44 -10.21
CA GLU A 33 -8.52 -6.32 -11.38
C GLU A 33 -7.11 -6.90 -11.55
N LYS A 34 -6.06 -6.11 -11.28
CA LYS A 34 -4.68 -6.63 -11.21
C LYS A 34 -4.53 -7.64 -10.08
N ALA A 35 -5.11 -7.37 -8.91
CA ALA A 35 -5.14 -8.30 -7.78
C ALA A 35 -5.88 -9.59 -8.14
N TYR A 36 -7.02 -9.49 -8.83
CA TYR A 36 -7.81 -10.63 -9.32
C TYR A 36 -6.97 -11.53 -10.22
N ALA A 37 -6.36 -10.97 -11.26
CA ALA A 37 -5.55 -11.73 -12.20
C ALA A 37 -4.38 -12.47 -11.52
N ALA A 38 -3.72 -11.84 -10.54
CA ALA A 38 -2.59 -12.45 -9.85
C ALA A 38 -3.03 -13.46 -8.77
N LEU A 39 -3.94 -13.08 -7.89
CA LEU A 39 -4.28 -13.84 -6.69
C LEU A 39 -5.20 -15.03 -6.97
N THR A 40 -6.10 -14.95 -7.96
CA THR A 40 -6.92 -16.12 -8.34
C THR A 40 -6.07 -17.22 -8.95
N LYS A 41 -5.04 -16.86 -9.73
CA LYS A 41 -4.02 -17.78 -10.22
C LYS A 41 -3.20 -18.36 -9.08
N ASP A 42 -2.68 -17.50 -8.21
CA ASP A 42 -1.79 -17.90 -7.10
C ASP A 42 -2.51 -18.75 -6.06
N LEU A 43 -3.80 -18.54 -5.81
CA LEU A 43 -4.60 -19.34 -4.88
C LEU A 43 -5.41 -20.44 -5.57
N GLY A 44 -5.51 -20.48 -6.90
CA GLY A 44 -6.26 -21.52 -7.62
C GLY A 44 -7.76 -21.52 -7.31
N VAL A 45 -8.37 -20.35 -7.16
CA VAL A 45 -9.82 -20.18 -6.94
C VAL A 45 -10.32 -18.95 -7.69
N SER A 46 -11.45 -19.10 -8.38
CA SER A 46 -12.12 -18.01 -9.10
C SER A 46 -13.51 -17.78 -8.51
N PRO A 47 -13.80 -16.58 -7.99
CA PRO A 47 -15.13 -16.20 -7.55
C PRO A 47 -16.15 -16.29 -8.69
N PRO A 48 -17.32 -16.92 -8.49
CA PRO A 48 -18.31 -17.13 -9.56
C PRO A 48 -19.15 -15.88 -9.87
N ALA A 49 -19.12 -14.87 -8.99
CA ALA A 49 -19.90 -13.66 -9.10
C ALA A 49 -19.03 -12.45 -8.81
N LYS A 50 -19.45 -11.27 -9.30
CA LYS A 50 -18.76 -10.02 -8.99
C LYS A 50 -18.76 -9.76 -7.49
N ILE A 51 -17.63 -9.27 -7.00
CA ILE A 51 -17.38 -9.10 -5.58
C ILE A 51 -17.69 -7.66 -5.20
N ARG A 52 -18.47 -7.51 -4.13
CA ARG A 52 -18.86 -6.20 -3.64
C ARG A 52 -17.73 -5.54 -2.84
N VAL A 53 -17.43 -4.30 -3.18
CA VAL A 53 -16.49 -3.43 -2.46
C VAL A 53 -17.24 -2.19 -1.99
N GLU A 54 -17.07 -1.80 -0.74
CA GLU A 54 -17.78 -0.67 -0.13
C GLU A 54 -16.78 0.28 0.54
N VAL A 55 -16.87 1.57 0.21
CA VAL A 55 -16.03 2.62 0.79
C VAL A 55 -16.81 3.40 1.85
N TYR A 56 -16.22 3.53 3.04
CA TYR A 56 -16.78 4.21 4.20
C TYR A 56 -15.99 5.46 4.56
N GLU A 57 -16.69 6.55 4.85
CA GLU A 57 -16.06 7.86 5.03
C GLU A 57 -15.31 8.01 6.36
N THR A 58 -15.66 7.19 7.37
CA THR A 58 -15.14 7.32 8.75
C THR A 58 -15.08 5.98 9.48
N ALA A 59 -14.27 5.92 10.54
CA ALA A 59 -14.24 4.80 11.49
C ALA A 59 -15.62 4.52 12.11
N GLN A 60 -16.39 5.58 12.39
CA GLN A 60 -17.76 5.45 12.90
C GLN A 60 -18.72 4.82 11.88
N ALA A 61 -18.53 5.07 10.58
CA ALA A 61 -19.32 4.42 9.54
C ALA A 61 -18.95 2.94 9.42
N LEU A 62 -17.65 2.61 9.47
CA LEU A 62 -17.15 1.22 9.45
C LEU A 62 -17.65 0.41 10.66
N SER A 63 -17.65 0.98 11.87
CA SER A 63 -18.13 0.26 13.07
C SER A 63 -19.61 -0.11 13.00
N ARG A 64 -20.44 0.66 12.29
CA ARG A 64 -21.88 0.38 12.14
C ARG A 64 -22.18 -0.81 11.21
N VAL A 65 -21.22 -1.22 10.39
CA VAL A 65 -21.38 -2.26 9.36
C VAL A 65 -20.48 -3.48 9.59
N SER A 66 -19.73 -3.47 10.69
CA SER A 66 -18.73 -4.47 11.07
C SER A 66 -18.96 -4.92 12.52
N PRO A 67 -18.34 -6.01 12.98
CA PRO A 67 -18.44 -6.45 14.38
C PRO A 67 -17.52 -5.66 15.33
N LEU A 68 -16.80 -4.65 14.84
CA LEU A 68 -15.81 -3.90 15.62
C LEU A 68 -16.40 -2.60 16.16
N THR A 69 -16.07 -2.29 17.40
CA THR A 69 -16.35 -0.99 18.00
C THR A 69 -15.41 0.08 17.44
N VAL A 70 -15.79 1.36 17.57
CA VAL A 70 -14.91 2.48 17.17
C VAL A 70 -13.60 2.46 17.96
N ALA A 71 -13.63 2.06 19.23
CA ALA A 71 -12.44 1.96 20.07
C ALA A 71 -11.47 0.87 19.56
N GLU A 72 -11.96 -0.33 19.22
CA GLU A 72 -11.15 -1.41 18.64
C GLU A 72 -10.54 -0.99 17.30
N ILE A 73 -11.34 -0.35 16.43
CA ILE A 73 -10.87 0.18 15.13
C ILE A 73 -9.71 1.16 15.32
N LYS A 74 -9.84 2.12 16.24
CA LYS A 74 -8.83 3.14 16.50
C LYS A 74 -7.58 2.58 17.20
N ALA A 75 -7.77 1.71 18.19
CA ALA A 75 -6.67 1.14 18.97
C ALA A 75 -5.74 0.24 18.12
N SER A 76 -6.33 -0.58 17.25
CA SER A 76 -5.59 -1.48 16.36
C SER A 76 -5.15 -0.83 15.05
N GLY A 77 -5.75 0.30 14.67
CA GLY A 77 -5.55 0.91 13.35
C GLY A 77 -6.28 0.15 12.23
N THR A 78 -7.32 -0.62 12.54
CA THR A 78 -8.11 -1.32 11.51
C THR A 78 -8.76 -0.30 10.58
N ILE A 79 -8.48 -0.37 9.28
CA ILE A 79 -9.05 0.53 8.28
C ILE A 79 -9.89 -0.21 7.23
N ALA A 80 -9.90 -1.54 7.26
CA ALA A 80 -10.61 -2.39 6.31
C ALA A 80 -11.05 -3.72 6.95
N LEU A 81 -11.97 -4.41 6.28
CA LEU A 81 -12.45 -5.73 6.68
C LEU A 81 -13.10 -6.47 5.50
N CYS A 82 -12.78 -7.75 5.36
CA CYS A 82 -13.50 -8.70 4.51
C CYS A 82 -14.48 -9.52 5.37
N LYS A 83 -15.78 -9.22 5.25
CA LYS A 83 -16.84 -9.96 5.95
C LYS A 83 -18.16 -9.85 5.21
N TYR A 84 -19.01 -10.86 5.35
CA TYR A 84 -20.34 -10.91 4.71
C TYR A 84 -20.25 -10.83 3.18
N ASN A 85 -19.29 -11.56 2.59
CA ASN A 85 -19.07 -11.67 1.15
C ASN A 85 -18.81 -10.30 0.47
N ARG A 86 -18.13 -9.39 1.18
CA ARG A 86 -17.75 -8.06 0.67
C ARG A 86 -16.45 -7.57 1.30
N LEU A 87 -15.79 -6.68 0.57
CA LEU A 87 -14.64 -5.91 1.02
C LEU A 87 -15.15 -4.56 1.51
N MET A 88 -14.71 -4.14 2.69
CA MET A 88 -15.06 -2.85 3.27
C MET A 88 -13.77 -2.11 3.55
N ILE A 89 -13.65 -0.87 3.09
CA ILE A 89 -12.51 0.00 3.39
C ILE A 89 -12.97 1.34 3.92
N THR A 90 -12.16 1.96 4.77
CA THR A 90 -12.30 3.36 5.15
C THR A 90 -11.58 4.22 4.11
N SER A 91 -12.21 5.26 3.58
CA SER A 91 -11.59 6.14 2.59
C SER A 91 -10.25 6.71 3.11
N PRO A 92 -9.18 6.76 2.28
CA PRO A 92 -7.90 7.36 2.66
C PRO A 92 -8.04 8.77 3.25
N ARG A 93 -9.06 9.54 2.82
CA ARG A 93 -9.31 10.88 3.34
C ARG A 93 -9.69 10.92 4.82
N ALA A 94 -10.12 9.80 5.42
CA ALA A 94 -10.44 9.72 6.84
C ALA A 94 -9.17 9.79 7.72
N LEU A 95 -8.01 9.53 7.13
CA LEU A 95 -6.71 9.52 7.78
C LEU A 95 -5.97 10.83 7.47
N LEU A 96 -5.05 11.22 8.37
CA LEU A 96 -4.29 12.46 8.23
C LEU A 96 -3.35 12.46 7.01
N ARG A 97 -2.75 11.31 6.69
CA ARG A 97 -1.73 11.12 5.63
C ARG A 97 -2.04 9.93 4.70
N GLY A 98 -3.32 9.64 4.49
CA GLY A 98 -3.74 8.43 3.79
C GLY A 98 -3.22 7.14 4.46
N TYR A 99 -3.14 6.07 3.67
CA TYR A 99 -2.53 4.77 3.99
C TYR A 99 -2.43 3.96 2.69
N ALA A 100 -1.66 2.87 2.65
CA ALA A 100 -1.49 2.03 1.45
C ALA A 100 -2.78 1.27 1.05
N TRP A 101 -3.80 2.00 0.59
CA TRP A 101 -5.18 1.55 0.49
C TRP A 101 -5.41 0.57 -0.66
N LEU A 102 -4.59 0.61 -1.72
CA LEU A 102 -4.60 -0.42 -2.76
C LEU A 102 -3.99 -1.74 -2.28
N ASP A 103 -2.90 -1.68 -1.51
CA ASP A 103 -2.36 -2.88 -0.83
C ASP A 103 -3.40 -3.44 0.14
N THR A 104 -4.09 -2.59 0.90
CA THR A 104 -5.21 -3.00 1.76
C THR A 104 -6.36 -3.65 0.97
N LEU A 105 -6.77 -3.11 -0.18
CA LEU A 105 -7.82 -3.75 -0.99
C LEU A 105 -7.39 -5.15 -1.46
N SER A 106 -6.13 -5.30 -1.87
CA SER A 106 -5.51 -6.59 -2.22
C SER A 106 -5.45 -7.55 -1.02
N HIS A 107 -5.16 -7.04 0.18
CA HIS A 107 -5.20 -7.79 1.44
C HIS A 107 -6.61 -8.35 1.71
N GLU A 108 -7.63 -7.50 1.67
CA GLU A 108 -9.01 -7.92 1.91
C GLU A 108 -9.53 -8.87 0.83
N PHE A 109 -9.09 -8.69 -0.42
CA PHE A 109 -9.40 -9.63 -1.49
C PHE A 109 -8.72 -10.99 -1.27
N THR A 110 -7.51 -11.02 -0.70
CA THR A 110 -6.87 -12.28 -0.30
C THR A 110 -7.68 -13.02 0.76
N HIS A 111 -8.18 -12.32 1.79
CA HIS A 111 -9.11 -12.93 2.77
C HIS A 111 -10.36 -13.52 2.10
N TYR A 112 -10.93 -12.82 1.13
CA TYR A 112 -12.08 -13.30 0.37
C TYR A 112 -11.77 -14.65 -0.31
N LEU A 113 -10.67 -14.72 -1.06
CA LEU A 113 -10.26 -15.93 -1.78
C LEU A 113 -9.88 -17.08 -0.83
N VAL A 114 -9.12 -16.80 0.23
CA VAL A 114 -8.72 -17.82 1.22
C VAL A 114 -9.95 -18.38 1.94
N THR A 115 -10.93 -17.54 2.29
CA THR A 115 -12.18 -17.99 2.91
C THR A 115 -12.98 -18.87 1.97
N GLN A 116 -13.09 -18.49 0.69
CA GLN A 116 -13.82 -19.27 -0.32
C GLN A 116 -13.14 -20.61 -0.57
N LYS A 117 -11.83 -20.62 -0.87
CA LYS A 117 -11.08 -21.84 -1.15
C LYS A 117 -11.00 -22.75 0.07
N GLY A 118 -10.68 -22.17 1.22
CA GLY A 118 -10.54 -22.83 2.50
C GLY A 118 -11.87 -23.27 3.11
N ARG A 119 -13.02 -22.95 2.51
CA ARG A 119 -14.36 -23.26 3.08
C ARG A 119 -14.51 -22.79 4.53
N ASN A 120 -13.94 -21.62 4.83
CA ASN A 120 -13.93 -21.02 6.16
C ASN A 120 -13.24 -21.87 7.27
N SER A 121 -12.36 -22.83 6.92
CA SER A 121 -11.63 -23.66 7.89
C SER A 121 -10.21 -23.15 8.21
N VAL A 122 -9.70 -22.19 7.44
CA VAL A 122 -8.35 -21.63 7.64
C VAL A 122 -8.36 -20.74 8.90
N PRO A 123 -7.49 -21.00 9.89
CA PRO A 123 -7.44 -20.22 11.14
C PRO A 123 -6.94 -18.80 10.89
N ILE A 124 -7.24 -17.91 11.85
CA ILE A 124 -6.95 -16.47 11.77
C ILE A 124 -5.47 -16.20 11.46
N TRP A 125 -4.52 -16.84 12.16
CA TRP A 125 -3.10 -16.58 11.93
C TRP A 125 -2.64 -16.91 10.50
N LEU A 126 -3.20 -17.96 9.88
CA LEU A 126 -2.94 -18.29 8.47
C LEU A 126 -3.65 -17.35 7.51
N GLN A 127 -4.89 -16.95 7.80
CA GLN A 127 -5.63 -15.95 7.02
C GLN A 127 -4.84 -14.64 6.94
N GLU A 128 -4.42 -14.12 8.10
CA GLU A 128 -3.68 -12.87 8.25
C GLU A 128 -2.29 -12.98 7.61
N GLY A 129 -1.59 -14.10 7.82
CA GLY A 129 -0.29 -14.35 7.20
C GLY A 129 -0.34 -14.38 5.68
N LEU A 130 -1.32 -15.09 5.11
CA LEU A 130 -1.50 -15.18 3.66
C LEU A 130 -1.86 -13.82 3.08
N ALA A 131 -2.80 -13.11 3.70
CA ALA A 131 -3.21 -11.77 3.29
C ALA A 131 -2.03 -10.79 3.35
N LYS A 132 -1.29 -10.76 4.45
CA LYS A 132 -0.14 -9.86 4.61
C LYS A 132 1.01 -10.18 3.67
N PHE A 133 1.27 -11.45 3.39
CA PHE A 133 2.32 -11.86 2.44
C PHE A 133 1.93 -11.53 1.00
N LEU A 134 0.67 -11.76 0.62
CA LEU A 134 0.19 -11.61 -0.75
C LEU A 134 -0.34 -10.21 -1.10
N GLU A 135 -0.50 -9.30 -0.14
CA GLU A 135 -1.13 -8.00 -0.40
C GLU A 135 -0.38 -7.16 -1.44
N THR A 136 0.94 -7.32 -1.62
CA THR A 136 1.72 -6.60 -2.65
C THR A 136 1.65 -7.23 -4.05
N ARG A 137 0.99 -8.38 -4.19
CA ARG A 137 1.04 -9.22 -5.40
C ARG A 137 0.41 -8.55 -6.62
N TRP A 138 -0.57 -7.65 -6.44
CA TRP A 138 -1.21 -6.89 -7.52
C TRP A 138 -0.23 -5.99 -8.29
N ARG A 139 0.89 -5.60 -7.66
CA ARG A 139 1.90 -4.70 -8.23
C ARG A 139 3.28 -5.35 -8.41
N GLY A 140 3.40 -6.66 -8.20
CA GLY A 140 4.67 -7.37 -8.39
C GLY A 140 4.81 -8.61 -7.52
N ALA A 141 6.00 -8.78 -6.95
CA ALA A 141 6.32 -9.91 -6.08
C ALA A 141 5.63 -9.79 -4.70
N PRO A 142 5.28 -10.92 -4.05
CA PRO A 142 4.75 -10.93 -2.69
C PRO A 142 5.85 -10.67 -1.64
N GLY A 143 5.44 -10.44 -0.39
CA GLY A 143 6.32 -10.36 0.78
C GLY A 143 7.05 -9.03 0.97
N LEU A 144 6.55 -7.94 0.37
CA LEU A 144 7.14 -6.60 0.46
C LEU A 144 6.33 -5.62 1.34
N ALA A 145 5.29 -6.12 1.98
CA ALA A 145 4.30 -5.34 2.73
C ALA A 145 4.70 -4.95 4.16
N VAL A 146 5.43 -5.82 4.85
CA VAL A 146 5.90 -5.54 6.22
C VAL A 146 7.08 -4.57 6.15
N ASP A 147 7.00 -3.46 6.89
CA ASP A 147 8.04 -2.42 6.91
C ASP A 147 9.30 -2.85 7.70
N GLU A 148 10.43 -2.17 7.47
CA GLU A 148 11.71 -2.53 8.12
C GLU A 148 11.66 -2.34 9.65
N MET A 149 10.96 -1.33 10.17
CA MET A 149 10.82 -1.16 11.62
C MET A 149 10.02 -2.31 12.25
N SER A 150 8.99 -2.80 11.59
CA SER A 150 8.24 -3.98 12.03
C SER A 150 9.10 -5.26 11.98
N LEU A 151 10.02 -5.38 11.03
CA LEU A 151 11.00 -6.48 11.03
C LEU A 151 12.04 -6.36 12.16
N VAL A 152 12.47 -5.15 12.50
CA VAL A 152 13.34 -4.90 13.67
C VAL A 152 12.60 -5.23 14.96
N LEU A 153 11.30 -4.87 15.05
CA LEU A 153 10.43 -5.21 16.17
C LEU A 153 10.30 -6.73 16.31
N LEU A 154 10.03 -7.43 15.22
CA LEU A 154 9.97 -8.89 15.17
C LEU A 154 11.28 -9.55 15.62
N HIS A 155 12.42 -9.09 15.09
CA HIS A 155 13.74 -9.57 15.47
C HIS A 155 14.01 -9.40 16.96
N LYS A 156 13.68 -8.24 17.51
CA LYS A 156 13.81 -7.97 18.94
C LYS A 156 12.89 -8.89 19.76
N ALA A 157 11.63 -9.02 19.37
CA ALA A 157 10.67 -9.90 20.05
C ALA A 157 11.11 -11.37 20.02
N ALA A 158 11.70 -11.84 18.92
CA ALA A 158 12.25 -13.18 18.80
C ALA A 158 13.44 -13.41 19.75
N LYS A 159 14.37 -12.46 19.84
CA LYS A 159 15.51 -12.52 20.77
C LYS A 159 15.10 -12.48 22.23
N ASP A 160 14.09 -11.67 22.55
CA ASP A 160 13.60 -11.49 23.91
C ASP A 160 12.60 -12.57 24.35
N ASN A 161 12.27 -13.55 23.49
CA ASN A 161 11.19 -14.53 23.69
C ASN A 161 9.81 -13.89 23.98
N LYS A 162 9.50 -12.80 23.28
CA LYS A 162 8.27 -12.01 23.41
C LYS A 162 7.37 -12.06 22.17
N LEU A 163 7.50 -13.12 21.37
CA LEU A 163 6.59 -13.35 20.24
C LEU A 163 5.16 -13.55 20.73
N ILE A 164 4.19 -13.11 19.93
CA ILE A 164 2.77 -13.25 20.22
C ILE A 164 2.35 -14.69 19.86
N PRO A 165 1.79 -15.47 20.80
CA PRO A 165 1.28 -16.79 20.46
C PRO A 165 0.17 -16.69 19.40
N PHE A 166 0.17 -17.55 18.37
CA PHE A 166 -0.85 -17.51 17.31
C PHE A 166 -2.29 -17.59 17.84
N ALA A 167 -2.51 -18.31 18.94
CA ALA A 167 -3.82 -18.39 19.61
C ALA A 167 -4.30 -17.02 20.13
N ALA A 168 -3.39 -16.12 20.53
CA ALA A 168 -3.72 -14.78 21.01
C ALA A 168 -4.17 -13.82 19.89
N MET A 169 -3.97 -14.21 18.62
CA MET A 169 -4.44 -13.45 17.46
C MET A 169 -5.93 -13.74 17.15
N HIS A 170 -6.53 -14.74 17.78
CA HIS A 170 -7.96 -15.05 17.67
C HIS A 170 -8.79 -14.18 18.64
N PRO A 171 -9.98 -13.67 18.25
CA PRO A 171 -10.67 -13.89 16.97
C PRO A 171 -10.26 -12.93 15.85
N SER A 172 -9.39 -11.95 16.12
CA SER A 172 -8.85 -11.02 15.12
C SER A 172 -7.65 -10.24 15.68
N ILE A 173 -6.64 -9.98 14.84
CA ILE A 173 -5.52 -9.08 15.16
C ILE A 173 -6.02 -7.67 15.51
N ALA A 174 -7.18 -7.26 14.97
CA ALA A 174 -7.84 -5.99 15.28
C ALA A 174 -8.22 -5.81 16.77
N LYS A 175 -8.18 -6.88 17.58
CA LYS A 175 -8.48 -6.86 19.01
C LYS A 175 -7.23 -6.76 19.89
N LEU A 176 -6.03 -6.75 19.29
CA LEU A 176 -4.81 -6.48 20.03
C LEU A 176 -4.81 -5.04 20.57
N PRO A 177 -4.18 -4.79 21.73
CA PRO A 177 -4.38 -3.55 22.49
C PRO A 177 -3.76 -2.31 21.84
N THR A 178 -2.78 -2.48 20.93
CA THR A 178 -2.04 -1.36 20.33
C THR A 178 -1.68 -1.64 18.86
N GLN A 179 -1.50 -0.58 18.07
CA GLN A 179 -0.97 -0.67 16.69
C GLN A 179 0.42 -1.33 16.65
N GLU A 180 1.24 -1.20 17.70
CA GLU A 180 2.55 -1.86 17.78
C GLU A 180 2.43 -3.37 17.96
N ALA A 181 1.51 -3.83 18.82
CA ALA A 181 1.21 -5.25 18.96
C ALA A 181 0.63 -5.84 17.66
N ALA A 182 -0.25 -5.10 16.99
CA ALA A 182 -0.77 -5.50 15.68
C ALA A 182 0.35 -5.58 14.62
N ALA A 183 1.25 -4.59 14.56
CA ALA A 183 2.39 -4.60 13.65
C ALA A 183 3.33 -5.80 13.89
N LEU A 184 3.60 -6.14 15.17
CA LEU A 184 4.36 -7.33 15.52
C LEU A 184 3.64 -8.60 15.06
N ALA A 185 2.34 -8.73 15.35
CA ALA A 185 1.55 -9.89 14.93
C ALA A 185 1.57 -10.08 13.40
N PHE A 186 1.38 -9.00 12.63
CA PHE A 186 1.47 -9.04 11.17
C PHE A 186 2.86 -9.47 10.67
N ALA A 187 3.93 -8.97 11.30
CA ALA A 187 5.30 -9.36 10.96
C ALA A 187 5.55 -10.85 11.26
N GLU A 188 5.03 -11.37 12.38
CA GLU A 188 5.15 -12.78 12.76
C GLU A 188 4.48 -13.71 11.75
N VAL A 189 3.22 -13.43 11.40
CA VAL A 189 2.46 -14.30 10.48
C VAL A 189 2.96 -14.19 9.04
N GLU A 190 3.39 -13.01 8.58
CA GLU A 190 4.02 -12.85 7.26
C GLU A 190 5.33 -13.65 7.19
N ALA A 191 6.17 -13.60 8.23
CA ALA A 191 7.42 -14.33 8.26
C ALA A 191 7.20 -15.86 8.22
N ALA A 192 6.16 -16.36 8.90
CA ALA A 192 5.77 -17.76 8.84
C ALA A 192 5.35 -18.19 7.42
N ILE A 193 4.46 -17.43 6.76
CA ILE A 193 4.04 -17.72 5.39
C ILE A 193 5.18 -17.58 4.39
N ARG A 194 6.04 -16.57 4.57
CA ARG A 194 7.25 -16.42 3.77
C ARG A 194 8.15 -17.65 3.86
N MET A 195 8.34 -18.23 5.04
CA MET A 195 9.14 -19.44 5.18
C MET A 195 8.56 -20.60 4.37
N LEU A 196 7.24 -20.81 4.42
CA LEU A 196 6.56 -21.83 3.61
C LEU A 196 6.75 -21.57 2.11
N TYR A 197 6.60 -20.32 1.69
CA TYR A 197 6.83 -19.90 0.32
C TYR A 197 8.28 -20.13 -0.14
N LEU A 198 9.28 -19.85 0.70
CA LEU A 198 10.68 -20.05 0.35
C LEU A 198 11.05 -21.53 0.20
N HIS A 199 10.36 -22.44 0.90
CA HIS A 199 10.62 -23.88 0.83
C HIS A 199 9.85 -24.57 -0.31
N GLY A 200 8.57 -24.25 -0.47
CA GLY A 200 7.67 -24.96 -1.38
C GLY A 200 7.08 -24.10 -2.50
N GLY A 201 7.51 -22.84 -2.62
CA GLY A 201 7.01 -21.90 -3.62
C GLY A 201 5.54 -21.55 -3.46
N GLN A 202 4.95 -20.98 -4.51
CA GLN A 202 3.53 -20.62 -4.53
C GLN A 202 2.62 -21.86 -4.38
N GLN A 203 3.02 -23.00 -4.93
CA GLN A 203 2.23 -24.24 -4.88
C GLN A 203 2.01 -24.70 -3.43
N ALA A 204 3.01 -24.58 -2.56
CA ALA A 204 2.85 -24.94 -1.14
C ALA A 204 1.78 -24.10 -0.43
N LEU A 205 1.64 -22.81 -0.77
CA LEU A 205 0.58 -21.95 -0.21
C LEU A 205 -0.79 -22.35 -0.76
N THR A 206 -0.86 -22.67 -2.05
CA THR A 206 -2.07 -23.20 -2.71
C THR A 206 -2.55 -24.48 -2.02
N ASP A 207 -1.65 -25.42 -1.81
CA ASP A 207 -1.95 -26.73 -1.23
C ASP A 207 -2.23 -26.65 0.26
N LEU A 208 -1.59 -25.73 0.98
CA LEU A 208 -1.89 -25.42 2.38
C LEU A 208 -3.38 -25.11 2.56
N VAL A 209 -3.92 -24.18 1.77
CA VAL A 209 -5.34 -23.79 1.86
C VAL A 209 -6.26 -24.93 1.43
N ALA A 210 -5.87 -25.70 0.41
CA ALA A 210 -6.65 -26.86 -0.06
C ALA A 210 -6.70 -28.00 0.98
N ALA A 211 -5.60 -28.27 1.67
CA ALA A 211 -5.54 -29.28 2.73
C ALA A 211 -6.48 -28.91 3.89
N MET A 212 -6.50 -27.63 4.28
CA MET A 212 -7.43 -27.13 5.30
C MET A 212 -8.88 -27.26 4.84
N ALA A 213 -9.17 -26.97 3.56
CA ALA A 213 -10.51 -27.16 2.98
C ALA A 213 -10.96 -28.63 3.00
N ALA A 214 -10.01 -29.57 2.93
CA ALA A 214 -10.23 -31.01 3.05
C ALA A 214 -10.32 -31.51 4.50
N GLY A 215 -10.26 -30.62 5.50
CA GLY A 215 -10.42 -30.94 6.91
C GLY A 215 -9.11 -31.20 7.66
N ALA A 216 -7.95 -30.94 7.05
CA ALA A 216 -6.69 -30.95 7.79
C ALA A 216 -6.70 -29.85 8.87
N ARG A 217 -6.07 -30.14 10.01
CA ARG A 217 -5.71 -29.10 10.99
C ARG A 217 -4.49 -28.33 10.50
N ASP A 218 -4.30 -27.13 11.02
CA ASP A 218 -3.22 -26.22 10.63
C ASP A 218 -1.83 -26.85 10.80
N GLU A 219 -1.56 -27.54 11.91
CA GLU A 219 -0.30 -28.26 12.11
C GLU A 219 0.01 -29.26 10.97
N LYS A 220 -1.01 -30.02 10.54
CA LYS A 220 -0.87 -31.01 9.48
C LYS A 220 -0.71 -30.33 8.12
N ALA A 221 -1.49 -29.31 7.83
CA ALA A 221 -1.42 -28.59 6.56
C ALA A 221 -0.07 -27.86 6.41
N VAL A 222 0.41 -27.21 7.46
CA VAL A 222 1.74 -26.59 7.51
C VAL A 222 2.84 -27.63 7.35
N SER A 223 2.73 -28.79 8.00
CA SER A 223 3.71 -29.88 7.83
C SER A 223 3.81 -30.35 6.37
N LEU A 224 2.66 -30.46 5.68
CA LEU A 224 2.62 -30.84 4.26
C LEU A 224 3.25 -29.77 3.38
N ALA A 225 2.92 -28.50 3.61
CA ALA A 225 3.48 -27.37 2.85
C ALA A 225 4.99 -27.18 3.08
N TYR A 226 5.46 -27.44 4.30
CA TYR A 226 6.88 -27.27 4.67
C TYR A 226 7.74 -28.50 4.32
N GLY A 227 7.14 -29.69 4.24
CA GLY A 227 7.83 -30.95 4.01
C GLY A 227 8.50 -31.56 5.25
N LYS A 228 8.35 -30.96 6.44
CA LYS A 228 8.79 -31.50 7.74
C LYS A 228 7.67 -31.39 8.78
N THR A 229 7.90 -31.86 10.00
CA THR A 229 6.90 -31.74 11.08
C THR A 229 6.63 -30.29 11.46
N PHE A 230 5.45 -30.01 12.00
CA PHE A 230 5.09 -28.67 12.50
C PHE A 230 6.08 -28.17 13.58
N ALA A 231 6.52 -29.05 14.48
CA ALA A 231 7.51 -28.70 15.50
C ALA A 231 8.85 -28.28 14.88
N GLN A 232 9.27 -28.94 13.79
CA GLN A 232 10.47 -28.54 13.06
C GLN A 232 10.27 -27.21 12.32
N PHE A 233 9.10 -26.99 11.72
CA PHE A 233 8.73 -25.71 11.13
C PHE A 233 8.79 -24.59 12.16
N GLU A 234 8.16 -24.74 13.33
CA GLU A 234 8.13 -23.71 14.37
C GLU A 234 9.55 -23.40 14.86
N LYS A 235 10.37 -24.43 15.06
CA LYS A 235 11.78 -24.27 15.44
C LYS A 235 12.56 -23.50 14.37
N ASP A 236 12.50 -23.96 13.12
CA ASP A 236 13.23 -23.35 12.00
C ASP A 236 12.78 -21.89 11.78
N TRP A 237 11.46 -21.64 11.89
CA TRP A 237 10.86 -20.31 11.85
C TRP A 237 11.43 -19.42 12.95
N ARG A 238 11.31 -19.81 14.22
CA ARG A 238 11.85 -19.05 15.35
C ARG A 238 13.35 -18.79 15.22
N ASP A 239 14.12 -19.79 14.76
CA ASP A 239 15.56 -19.65 14.54
C ASP A 239 15.85 -18.63 13.42
N SER A 240 15.06 -18.62 12.34
CA SER A 240 15.21 -17.65 11.25
C SER A 240 14.97 -16.20 11.66
N LEU A 241 14.13 -15.96 12.67
CA LEU A 241 13.83 -14.62 13.19
C LEU A 241 14.99 -14.00 13.98
N LYS A 242 15.96 -14.82 14.42
CA LYS A 242 17.14 -14.36 15.17
C LYS A 242 18.12 -13.56 14.30
N GLU A 243 18.00 -13.65 12.99
CA GLU A 243 18.76 -12.85 12.02
C GLU A 243 17.88 -11.78 11.38
N LEU A 244 18.45 -10.61 11.10
CA LEU A 244 17.72 -9.56 10.40
C LEU A 244 17.51 -9.96 8.94
N ARG A 245 16.24 -9.88 8.51
CA ARG A 245 15.85 -10.15 7.12
C ARG A 245 16.59 -9.20 6.17
N LYS A 246 17.26 -9.77 5.17
CA LYS A 246 17.88 -9.03 4.06
C LYS A 246 17.09 -9.32 2.80
N ASP A 247 16.46 -8.30 2.23
CA ASP A 247 15.82 -8.41 0.90
C ASP A 247 16.67 -7.72 -0.16
N PRO A 248 16.56 -8.17 -1.42
CA PRO A 248 17.19 -7.47 -2.52
C PRO A 248 16.69 -6.02 -2.62
N PRO A 249 17.54 -5.08 -3.07
CA PRO A 249 17.14 -3.69 -3.27
C PRO A 249 15.98 -3.61 -4.28
N ALA A 250 15.04 -2.70 -4.00
CA ALA A 250 13.88 -2.49 -4.85
C ALA A 250 14.30 -1.97 -6.23
N GLN A 251 13.74 -2.55 -7.28
CA GLN A 251 14.11 -2.21 -8.66
C GLN A 251 13.31 -1.01 -9.23
N ALA A 252 12.19 -0.63 -8.60
CA ALA A 252 11.32 0.44 -9.06
C ALA A 252 10.79 1.32 -7.91
N PRO A 253 10.54 2.63 -8.15
CA PRO A 253 9.81 3.49 -7.22
C PRO A 253 8.45 2.87 -6.85
N GLY A 254 8.10 2.85 -5.56
CA GLY A 254 6.85 2.25 -5.08
C GLY A 254 6.83 0.73 -4.94
N ALA A 255 7.81 0.01 -5.52
CA ALA A 255 8.00 -1.42 -5.29
C ALA A 255 8.84 -1.73 -4.03
N ALA A 256 9.40 -0.68 -3.41
CA ALA A 256 10.22 -0.82 -2.21
C ALA A 256 9.37 -1.12 -0.97
N ARG A 257 9.95 -1.92 -0.06
CA ARG A 257 9.47 -2.02 1.31
C ARG A 257 9.58 -0.65 1.99
N PRO A 258 8.57 -0.22 2.76
CA PRO A 258 8.72 0.95 3.63
C PRO A 258 9.76 0.72 4.72
N LEU A 259 10.65 1.69 4.95
CA LEU A 259 11.64 1.56 6.03
C LEU A 259 11.12 2.12 7.36
N GLU A 260 10.02 2.86 7.33
CA GLU A 260 9.41 3.48 8.50
C GLU A 260 7.96 3.02 8.68
N ARG A 261 7.54 2.90 9.95
CA ARG A 261 6.15 2.64 10.32
C ARG A 261 5.43 3.97 10.55
N LYS A 262 4.32 4.21 9.86
CA LYS A 262 3.41 5.33 10.14
C LYS A 262 2.25 4.85 11.00
N ALA A 263 2.03 5.52 12.13
CA ALA A 263 0.81 5.32 12.90
C ALA A 263 -0.39 5.83 12.10
N LEU A 264 -1.47 5.06 12.10
CA LEU A 264 -2.71 5.47 11.47
C LEU A 264 -3.44 6.45 12.40
N ILE A 265 -3.56 7.70 11.95
CA ILE A 265 -4.20 8.78 12.70
C ILE A 265 -5.47 9.21 11.98
N PHE A 266 -6.62 8.92 12.60
CA PHE A 266 -7.92 9.37 12.10
C PHE A 266 -8.08 10.88 12.30
N LYS A 267 -8.58 11.58 11.27
CA LYS A 267 -8.80 13.04 11.34
C LYS A 267 -9.78 13.46 12.43
N GLU A 268 -10.71 12.58 12.80
CA GLU A 268 -11.65 12.80 13.91
C GLU A 268 -10.92 12.96 15.25
N ASP A 269 -9.81 12.24 15.45
CA ASP A 269 -8.99 12.30 16.67
C ASP A 269 -7.97 13.43 16.61
N ALA A 270 -7.46 13.73 15.41
CA ALA A 270 -6.51 14.83 15.19
C ALA A 270 -7.09 16.22 15.54
N LYS A 271 -8.42 16.40 15.44
CA LYS A 271 -9.10 17.66 15.80
C LYS A 271 -9.04 17.97 17.31
N GLY A 272 -8.83 16.97 18.17
CA GLY A 272 -8.54 17.15 19.61
C GLY A 272 -7.05 17.25 19.92
N ALA A 273 -6.20 16.58 19.13
CA ALA A 273 -4.76 16.51 19.31
C ALA A 273 -3.97 17.68 18.67
N ALA A 274 -4.63 18.67 18.06
CA ALA A 274 -3.95 19.86 17.53
C ALA A 274 -3.20 20.70 18.61
N LYS A 275 -3.32 20.34 19.89
CA LYS A 275 -2.51 20.88 21.01
C LYS A 275 -1.31 20.02 21.41
N GLU A 276 -1.24 18.77 20.98
CA GLU A 276 -0.10 17.89 21.22
C GLU A 276 0.21 17.18 19.91
N GLY A 277 0.93 17.88 19.02
CA GLY A 277 1.63 17.25 17.92
C GLY A 277 2.67 16.30 18.51
N GLY A 278 2.24 15.08 18.83
CA GLY A 278 3.10 14.03 19.35
C GLY A 278 4.27 13.84 18.40
N ASP A 279 5.45 14.23 18.85
CA ASP A 279 6.71 14.10 18.12
C ASP A 279 6.89 12.62 17.73
N THR A 280 6.75 12.30 16.44
CA THR A 280 7.06 10.97 15.94
C THR A 280 8.60 10.81 15.96
N PRO A 281 9.16 9.83 16.68
CA PRO A 281 10.60 9.57 16.64
C PRO A 281 11.04 9.28 15.21
N GLY A 282 11.94 10.10 14.64
CA GLY A 282 12.40 9.99 13.24
C GLY A 282 12.07 11.21 12.37
N GLU A 283 11.10 12.03 12.75
CA GLU A 283 10.72 13.23 11.98
C GLU A 283 11.58 14.47 12.31
N ARG A 284 12.50 14.38 13.28
CA ARG A 284 13.41 15.46 13.64
C ARG A 284 14.85 14.97 13.78
N PRO A 285 15.84 15.81 13.42
CA PRO A 285 17.25 15.49 13.65
C PRO A 285 17.51 15.37 15.16
N VAL A 286 18.35 14.41 15.57
CA VAL A 286 18.80 14.30 16.97
C VAL A 286 19.95 15.28 17.23
N ASP A 287 20.87 15.42 16.28
CA ASP A 287 22.04 16.29 16.35
C ASP A 287 21.66 17.78 16.53
N PRO A 288 22.18 18.48 17.57
CA PRO A 288 21.84 19.88 17.84
C PRO A 288 22.17 20.85 16.70
N GLU A 289 23.25 20.61 15.97
CA GLU A 289 23.62 21.45 14.82
C GLU A 289 22.72 21.21 13.63
N ALA A 290 22.38 19.96 13.34
CA ALA A 290 21.38 19.62 12.34
C ALA A 290 20.02 20.25 12.68
N LYS A 291 19.59 20.25 13.96
CA LYS A 291 18.38 20.96 14.40
C LYS A 291 18.45 22.46 14.12
N ARG A 292 19.59 23.10 14.40
CA ARG A 292 19.81 24.53 14.12
C ARG A 292 19.74 24.82 12.62
N SER A 293 20.42 24.02 11.80
CA SER A 293 20.39 24.17 10.35
C SER A 293 19.00 23.93 9.76
N VAL A 294 18.24 22.93 10.23
CA VAL A 294 16.83 22.77 9.81
C VAL A 294 16.01 24.01 10.14
N ARG A 295 16.13 24.56 11.36
CA ARG A 295 15.40 25.77 11.76
C ARG A 295 15.74 26.97 10.86
N LEU A 296 17.02 27.20 10.57
CA LEU A 296 17.44 28.26 9.65
C LEU A 296 16.94 28.00 8.22
N GLY A 297 16.98 26.74 7.78
CA GLY A 297 16.41 26.28 6.52
C GLY A 297 14.93 26.65 6.39
N GLU A 298 14.10 26.36 7.40
CA GLU A 298 12.67 26.72 7.42
C GLU A 298 12.46 28.24 7.35
N ILE A 299 13.26 29.05 8.05
CA ILE A 299 13.19 30.52 8.00
C ILE A 299 13.49 31.02 6.58
N PHE A 300 14.55 30.51 5.95
CA PHE A 300 14.90 30.90 4.58
C PHE A 300 13.88 30.39 3.56
N TYR A 301 13.36 29.18 3.75
CA TYR A 301 12.32 28.58 2.91
C TYR A 301 11.05 29.42 2.94
N ALA A 302 10.56 29.79 4.13
CA ALA A 302 9.38 30.65 4.29
C ALA A 302 9.56 32.02 3.62
N ARG A 303 10.79 32.55 3.59
CA ARG A 303 11.15 33.80 2.91
C ARG A 303 11.52 33.63 1.43
N ARG A 304 11.33 32.43 0.86
CA ARG A 304 11.68 32.08 -0.54
C ARG A 304 13.16 32.32 -0.89
N ARG A 305 14.06 32.32 0.10
CA ARG A 305 15.51 32.43 -0.08
C ARG A 305 16.09 31.04 -0.39
N TRP A 306 15.78 30.52 -1.57
CA TRP A 306 16.03 29.12 -1.94
C TRP A 306 17.48 28.69 -1.80
N ALA A 307 18.44 29.52 -2.22
CA ALA A 307 19.87 29.22 -2.09
C ALA A 307 20.30 29.02 -0.63
N ALA A 308 19.88 29.92 0.26
CA ALA A 308 20.20 29.83 1.68
C ALA A 308 19.46 28.65 2.35
N ALA A 309 18.20 28.40 1.98
CA ALA A 309 17.45 27.26 2.46
C ALA A 309 18.12 25.93 2.06
N ALA A 310 18.47 25.77 0.78
CA ALA A 310 19.14 24.58 0.26
C ALA A 310 20.49 24.34 0.96
N GLN A 311 21.27 25.39 1.22
CA GLN A 311 22.53 25.28 1.95
C GLN A 311 22.31 24.76 3.38
N GLU A 312 21.35 25.32 4.12
CA GLU A 312 21.09 24.91 5.50
C GLU A 312 20.50 23.50 5.59
N TYR A 313 19.55 23.14 4.73
CA TYR A 313 19.07 21.76 4.69
C TYR A 313 20.17 20.79 4.27
N GLY A 314 21.05 21.16 3.34
CA GLY A 314 22.21 20.35 2.94
C GLY A 314 23.15 20.06 4.12
N LYS A 315 23.50 21.09 4.91
CA LYS A 315 24.29 20.96 6.15
C LYS A 315 23.61 20.05 7.17
N ALA A 316 22.29 20.18 7.30
CA ALA A 316 21.54 19.31 8.20
C ALA A 316 21.64 17.85 7.73
N ARG A 317 21.35 17.58 6.46
CA ARG A 317 21.35 16.23 5.88
C ARG A 317 22.71 15.55 5.99
N SER A 318 23.81 16.28 5.78
CA SER A 318 25.17 15.72 5.91
C SER A 318 25.55 15.29 7.33
N ARG A 319 24.79 15.73 8.34
CA ARG A 319 24.99 15.39 9.76
C ARG A 319 24.03 14.30 10.26
N MET A 320 23.13 13.83 9.40
CA MET A 320 22.19 12.78 9.75
C MET A 320 22.71 11.44 9.23
N SER A 321 22.73 10.44 10.10
CA SER A 321 23.03 9.05 9.70
C SER A 321 21.89 8.42 8.89
N ARG A 322 20.69 9.00 8.96
CA ARG A 322 19.49 8.58 8.25
C ARG A 322 18.79 9.79 7.67
N GLU A 323 18.44 9.72 6.39
CA GLU A 323 17.67 10.77 5.73
C GLU A 323 16.30 10.94 6.41
N ILE A 324 15.83 12.19 6.58
CA ILE A 324 14.47 12.47 7.06
C ILE A 324 13.65 12.95 5.87
N PRO A 325 12.61 12.21 5.42
CA PRO A 325 11.87 12.50 4.19
C PRO A 325 11.37 13.95 4.08
N GLN A 326 10.85 14.52 5.17
CA GLN A 326 10.38 15.91 5.20
C GLN A 326 11.50 16.92 4.87
N ILE A 327 12.69 16.73 5.43
CA ILE A 327 13.84 17.62 5.22
C ILE A 327 14.42 17.43 3.81
N ALA A 328 14.49 16.18 3.34
CA ALA A 328 14.88 15.86 1.98
C ALA A 328 13.95 16.52 0.95
N ARG A 329 12.64 16.49 1.18
CA ARG A 329 11.64 17.15 0.33
C ARG A 329 11.78 18.67 0.33
N ARG A 330 11.99 19.29 1.49
CA ARG A 330 12.24 20.75 1.59
C ARG A 330 13.52 21.17 0.86
N TYR A 331 14.60 20.42 1.05
CA TYR A 331 15.84 20.59 0.30
C TYR A 331 15.61 20.46 -1.19
N ALA A 332 14.99 19.36 -1.64
CA ALA A 332 14.77 19.07 -3.04
C ALA A 332 13.89 20.14 -3.71
N PHE A 333 12.85 20.60 -3.03
CA PHE A 333 12.03 21.71 -3.51
C PHE A 333 12.88 22.97 -3.74
N ALA A 334 13.71 23.35 -2.76
CA ALA A 334 14.60 24.50 -2.93
C ALA A 334 15.57 24.30 -4.10
N GLN A 335 16.09 23.08 -4.31
CA GLN A 335 16.94 22.75 -5.46
C GLN A 335 16.21 22.86 -6.80
N VAL A 336 14.94 22.44 -6.87
CA VAL A 336 14.09 22.62 -8.05
C VAL A 336 13.94 24.11 -8.39
N GLN A 337 13.71 24.96 -7.38
CA GLN A 337 13.63 26.42 -7.59
C GLN A 337 14.94 27.03 -8.09
N LEU A 338 16.07 26.39 -7.80
CA LEU A 338 17.41 26.79 -8.27
C LEU A 338 17.79 26.15 -9.62
N GLY A 339 16.92 25.35 -10.24
CA GLY A 339 17.21 24.62 -11.48
C GLY A 339 18.13 23.41 -11.31
N LYS A 340 18.48 23.03 -10.08
CA LYS A 340 19.41 21.95 -9.74
C LYS A 340 18.68 20.60 -9.64
N LEU A 341 18.16 20.11 -10.76
CA LEU A 341 17.36 18.89 -10.82
C LEU A 341 18.14 17.61 -10.45
N GLY A 342 19.48 17.62 -10.59
CA GLY A 342 20.38 16.56 -10.13
C GLY A 342 20.32 16.33 -8.63
N GLU A 343 20.58 17.40 -7.87
CA GLU A 343 20.58 17.39 -6.41
C GLU A 343 19.17 17.08 -5.86
N ALA A 344 18.13 17.58 -6.53
CA ALA A 344 16.74 17.29 -6.18
C ALA A 344 16.39 15.81 -6.37
N GLU A 345 16.73 15.20 -7.52
CA GLU A 345 16.45 13.79 -7.80
C GLU A 345 17.13 12.87 -6.78
N ALA A 346 18.41 13.11 -6.48
CA ALA A 346 19.16 12.30 -5.52
C ALA A 346 18.56 12.35 -4.12
N ALA A 347 18.14 13.54 -3.66
CA ALA A 347 17.50 13.71 -2.37
C ALA A 347 16.14 12.99 -2.31
N LEU A 348 15.33 13.12 -3.36
CA LEU A 348 14.00 12.53 -3.42
C LEU A 348 14.04 11.01 -3.61
N ALA A 349 14.99 10.48 -4.37
CA ALA A 349 15.18 9.04 -4.51
C ALA A 349 15.50 8.38 -3.15
N SER A 350 16.39 9.00 -2.36
CA SER A 350 16.71 8.56 -1.00
C SER A 350 15.47 8.61 -0.08
N ALA A 351 14.72 9.73 -0.14
CA ALA A 351 13.50 9.90 0.65
C ALA A 351 12.42 8.87 0.28
N ALA A 352 12.17 8.66 -1.02
CA ALA A 352 11.17 7.72 -1.55
C ALA A 352 11.58 6.26 -1.31
N GLN A 353 12.87 5.95 -1.25
CA GLN A 353 13.34 4.63 -0.83
C GLN A 353 13.05 4.39 0.66
N ARG A 354 13.25 5.43 1.49
CA ARG A 354 13.04 5.34 2.93
C ARG A 354 11.56 5.24 3.30
N ASP A 355 10.76 6.09 2.67
CA ASP A 355 9.33 6.12 2.86
C ASP A 355 8.63 6.15 1.50
N PRO A 356 8.41 4.97 0.89
CA PRO A 356 7.69 4.84 -0.38
C PRO A 356 6.24 5.31 -0.26
N GLN A 357 5.72 5.42 0.97
CA GLN A 357 4.35 5.83 1.27
C GLN A 357 4.24 7.31 1.67
N ASP A 358 5.25 8.14 1.40
CA ASP A 358 5.13 9.61 1.48
C ASP A 358 4.66 10.15 0.13
N GLU A 359 3.36 10.40 0.01
CA GLU A 359 2.71 10.88 -1.21
C GLU A 359 3.31 12.19 -1.71
N ALA A 360 3.68 13.09 -0.79
CA ALA A 360 4.23 14.39 -1.13
C ALA A 360 5.68 14.29 -1.65
N VAL A 361 6.45 13.33 -1.13
CA VAL A 361 7.77 12.97 -1.71
C VAL A 361 7.57 12.38 -3.10
N GLN A 362 6.62 11.47 -3.29
CA GLN A 362 6.35 10.86 -4.60
C GLN A 362 5.93 11.89 -5.66
N ALA A 363 5.04 12.82 -5.31
CA ALA A 363 4.61 13.90 -6.19
C ALA A 363 5.78 14.78 -6.66
N LEU A 364 6.61 15.24 -5.72
CA LEU A 364 7.77 16.07 -6.06
C LEU A 364 8.84 15.26 -6.81
N TYR A 365 9.02 13.98 -6.48
CA TYR A 365 9.96 13.10 -7.17
C TYR A 365 9.55 12.89 -8.62
N ALA A 366 8.27 12.60 -8.85
CA ALA A 366 7.70 12.50 -10.18
C ALA A 366 7.86 13.80 -10.98
N HIS A 367 7.62 14.95 -10.35
CA HIS A 367 7.82 16.25 -10.99
C HIS A 367 9.27 16.47 -11.46
N VAL A 368 10.25 16.09 -10.62
CA VAL A 368 11.68 16.16 -10.97
C VAL A 368 12.01 15.18 -12.10
N LEU A 369 11.55 13.93 -12.02
CA LEU A 369 11.76 12.92 -13.06
C LEU A 369 11.16 13.35 -14.40
N GLN A 370 9.95 13.93 -14.38
CA GLN A 370 9.27 14.47 -15.55
C GLN A 370 10.10 15.59 -16.19
N LYS A 371 10.54 16.60 -15.41
CA LYS A 371 11.41 17.67 -15.90
C LYS A 371 12.75 17.19 -16.46
N ARG A 372 13.20 16.00 -16.04
CA ARG A 372 14.43 15.36 -16.51
C ARG A 372 14.22 14.44 -17.71
N GLY A 373 13.03 14.41 -18.30
CA GLY A 373 12.73 13.56 -19.46
C GLY A 373 12.64 12.06 -19.12
N GLN A 374 12.28 11.72 -17.88
CA GLN A 374 12.09 10.34 -17.42
C GLN A 374 10.60 10.05 -17.11
N PRO A 375 9.68 10.18 -18.08
CA PRO A 375 8.24 10.14 -17.82
C PRO A 375 7.75 8.78 -17.31
N GLN A 376 8.37 7.66 -17.71
CA GLN A 376 7.99 6.34 -17.20
C GLN A 376 8.35 6.14 -15.72
N LYS A 377 9.49 6.68 -15.26
CA LYS A 377 9.82 6.66 -13.83
C LYS A 377 8.92 7.62 -13.05
N ALA A 378 8.59 8.77 -13.64
CA ALA A 378 7.65 9.71 -13.04
C ALA A 378 6.27 9.06 -12.85
N LYS A 379 5.78 8.33 -13.86
CA LYS A 379 4.54 7.54 -13.76
C LYS A 379 4.58 6.56 -12.59
N ALA A 380 5.65 5.78 -12.44
CA ALA A 380 5.78 4.81 -11.34
C ALA A 380 5.75 5.48 -9.95
N ALA A 381 6.39 6.64 -9.79
CA ALA A 381 6.33 7.41 -8.55
C ALA A 381 4.90 7.92 -8.27
N LEU A 382 4.19 8.40 -9.29
CA LEU A 382 2.80 8.85 -9.14
C LEU A 382 1.83 7.72 -8.80
N ASP A 383 1.98 6.56 -9.43
CA ASP A 383 1.22 5.36 -9.09
C ASP A 383 1.43 4.98 -7.61
N ALA A 384 2.66 5.12 -7.09
CA ALA A 384 2.98 4.88 -5.69
C ALA A 384 2.31 5.90 -4.75
N GLY A 385 2.30 7.19 -5.12
CA GLY A 385 1.63 8.24 -4.33
C GLY A 385 0.10 8.07 -4.30
N ILE A 386 -0.51 7.76 -5.45
CA ILE A 386 -1.94 7.51 -5.58
C ILE A 386 -2.37 6.27 -4.79
N ALA A 387 -1.51 5.25 -4.70
CA ALA A 387 -1.75 4.08 -3.87
C ALA A 387 -1.78 4.38 -2.35
N VAL A 388 -1.49 5.62 -1.94
CA VAL A 388 -1.49 6.06 -0.53
C VAL A 388 -2.53 7.16 -0.26
N ASP A 389 -2.41 8.32 -0.92
CA ASP A 389 -3.38 9.40 -0.78
C ASP A 389 -3.71 9.99 -2.15
N PRO A 390 -4.75 9.45 -2.82
CA PRO A 390 -5.15 9.92 -4.12
C PRO A 390 -5.91 11.26 -4.04
N PHE A 391 -6.11 11.84 -2.85
CA PHE A 391 -6.79 13.14 -2.72
C PHE A 391 -5.83 14.33 -2.81
N ASP A 392 -4.52 14.10 -2.90
CA ASP A 392 -3.53 15.16 -3.14
C ASP A 392 -3.64 15.66 -4.61
N PRO A 393 -4.07 16.91 -4.85
CA PRO A 393 -4.16 17.45 -6.20
C PRO A 393 -2.80 17.57 -6.90
N GLU A 394 -1.68 17.67 -6.17
CA GLU A 394 -0.35 17.77 -6.77
C GLU A 394 0.01 16.50 -7.54
N LEU A 395 -0.42 15.32 -7.06
CA LEU A 395 -0.24 14.05 -7.77
C LEU A 395 -0.89 14.13 -9.16
N HIS A 396 -2.16 14.50 -9.25
CA HIS A 396 -2.88 14.55 -10.53
C HIS A 396 -2.38 15.64 -11.47
N ASP A 397 -1.97 16.81 -10.96
CA ASP A 397 -1.37 17.88 -11.77
C ASP A 397 -0.05 17.42 -12.42
N VAL A 398 0.81 16.72 -11.68
CA VAL A 398 2.03 16.11 -12.23
C VAL A 398 1.69 14.98 -13.18
N TYR A 399 0.70 14.15 -12.87
CA TYR A 399 0.30 13.01 -13.70
C TYR A 399 -0.24 13.45 -15.06
N LEU A 400 -0.97 14.55 -15.13
CA LEU A 400 -1.39 15.14 -16.41
C LEU A 400 -0.23 15.51 -17.32
N ARG A 401 0.83 16.12 -16.75
CA ARG A 401 2.04 16.43 -17.53
C ARG A 401 2.74 15.16 -18.01
N VAL A 402 2.84 14.15 -17.14
CA VAL A 402 3.42 12.86 -17.49
C VAL A 402 2.59 12.15 -18.57
N ALA A 403 1.26 12.18 -18.49
CA ALA A 403 0.37 11.59 -19.49
C ALA A 403 0.58 12.21 -20.88
N LYS A 404 0.74 13.54 -20.94
CA LYS A 404 1.07 14.27 -22.18
C LYS A 404 2.43 13.89 -22.74
N ASP A 405 3.45 13.80 -21.88
CA ASP A 405 4.80 13.36 -22.29
C ASP A 405 4.80 11.92 -22.81
N LEU A 406 3.94 11.05 -22.24
CA LEU A 406 3.74 9.67 -22.66
C LEU A 406 2.79 9.52 -23.86
N LYS A 407 2.08 10.58 -24.25
CA LYS A 407 1.01 10.57 -25.26
C LYS A 407 -0.12 9.58 -24.94
N ASP A 408 -0.42 9.40 -23.65
CA ASP A 408 -1.48 8.53 -23.16
C ASP A 408 -2.78 9.33 -22.93
N GLN A 409 -3.65 9.35 -23.94
CA GLN A 409 -4.91 10.11 -23.90
C GLN A 409 -5.91 9.59 -22.86
N ALA A 410 -5.92 8.28 -22.61
CA ALA A 410 -6.82 7.67 -21.64
C ALA A 410 -6.42 8.10 -20.22
N LEU A 411 -5.12 8.04 -19.93
CA LEU A 411 -4.55 8.53 -18.69
C LEU A 411 -4.77 10.04 -18.53
N GLU A 412 -4.53 10.84 -19.56
CA GLU A 412 -4.77 12.29 -19.52
C GLU A 412 -6.21 12.60 -19.09
N LYS A 413 -7.21 12.02 -19.76
CA LYS A 413 -8.63 12.21 -19.41
C LYS A 413 -8.95 11.75 -17.99
N ARG A 414 -8.37 10.64 -17.52
CA ARG A 414 -8.56 10.14 -16.15
C ARG A 414 -8.07 11.15 -15.13
N GLU A 415 -6.83 11.61 -15.29
CA GLU A 415 -6.18 12.52 -14.36
C GLU A 415 -6.79 13.93 -14.40
N GLU A 416 -7.37 14.36 -15.54
CA GLU A 416 -8.10 15.64 -15.63
C GLU A 416 -9.34 15.62 -14.75
N ASN A 417 -10.10 14.52 -14.80
CA ASN A 417 -11.26 14.31 -13.95
C ASN A 417 -10.85 14.19 -12.48
N ALA A 418 -9.80 13.41 -12.18
CA ALA A 418 -9.33 13.22 -10.82
C ALA A 418 -8.87 14.53 -10.18
N LEU A 419 -8.09 15.35 -10.90
CA LEU A 419 -7.68 16.68 -10.45
C LEU A 419 -8.88 17.58 -10.16
N ALA A 420 -9.90 17.55 -11.02
CA ALA A 420 -11.11 18.33 -10.81
C ALA A 420 -11.86 17.89 -9.52
N VAL A 421 -12.00 16.58 -9.26
CA VAL A 421 -12.58 16.07 -8.00
C VAL A 421 -11.74 16.47 -6.79
N ALA A 422 -10.41 16.30 -6.86
CA ALA A 422 -9.48 16.62 -5.77
C ALA A 422 -9.56 18.10 -5.37
N LEU A 423 -9.64 19.00 -6.35
CA LEU A 423 -9.83 20.44 -6.16
C LEU A 423 -11.26 20.83 -5.74
N GLY A 424 -12.19 19.88 -5.63
CA GLY A 424 -13.59 20.13 -5.25
C GLY A 424 -14.43 20.79 -6.36
N ARG A 425 -13.99 20.71 -7.62
CA ARG A 425 -14.77 21.16 -8.79
C ARG A 425 -15.79 20.07 -9.15
N LYS A 426 -17.00 20.46 -9.56
CA LYS A 426 -18.00 19.49 -10.05
C LYS A 426 -17.51 18.89 -11.36
N VAL A 427 -17.31 17.57 -11.38
CA VAL A 427 -16.96 16.82 -12.59
C VAL A 427 -18.26 16.41 -13.30
N LYS A 428 -18.30 16.53 -14.63
CA LYS A 428 -19.42 15.98 -15.41
C LYS A 428 -19.36 14.45 -15.26
N PRO A 429 -20.48 13.76 -14.95
CA PRO A 429 -20.46 12.31 -14.79
C PRO A 429 -19.91 11.67 -16.08
N ALA A 430 -18.95 10.76 -15.92
CA ALA A 430 -18.50 9.90 -17.00
C ALA A 430 -19.68 9.02 -17.43
N ALA A 431 -19.85 8.83 -18.74
CA ALA A 431 -20.86 7.93 -19.28
C ALA A 431 -20.66 6.52 -18.72
N PRO A 432 -21.75 5.76 -18.46
CA PRO A 432 -21.65 4.41 -17.94
C PRO A 432 -20.98 3.51 -19.00
N GLY A 433 -19.79 3.00 -18.68
CA GLY A 433 -19.03 2.10 -19.56
C GLY A 433 -17.52 2.25 -19.36
N TYR A 434 -16.99 1.62 -18.30
CA TYR A 434 -15.56 1.35 -18.23
C TYR A 434 -15.31 0.07 -19.06
N GLU A 435 -15.19 0.22 -20.38
CA GLU A 435 -14.65 -0.86 -21.22
C GLU A 435 -13.14 -0.89 -21.00
N GLY A 436 -12.68 -1.91 -20.28
CA GLY A 436 -11.27 -2.22 -20.18
C GLY A 436 -10.69 -2.40 -21.57
N ALA A 437 -9.51 -1.82 -21.81
CA ALA A 437 -8.78 -1.99 -23.04
C ALA A 437 -8.56 -3.48 -23.33
N GLU A 438 -9.30 -4.03 -24.31
CA GLU A 438 -9.00 -5.33 -24.89
C GLU A 438 -7.66 -5.22 -25.63
N SER A 439 -6.72 -6.07 -25.24
CA SER A 439 -5.49 -6.30 -25.98
C SER A 439 -5.86 -6.95 -27.32
N GLY A 440 -5.67 -6.20 -28.41
CA GLY A 440 -5.87 -6.68 -29.76
C GLY A 440 -5.02 -7.92 -30.04
N THR A 441 -5.66 -9.08 -30.11
CA THR A 441 -5.11 -10.26 -30.76
C THR A 441 -5.46 -10.17 -32.24
N GLN A 442 -4.45 -9.95 -33.08
CA GLN A 442 -4.56 -10.05 -34.52
C GLN A 442 -4.91 -11.50 -34.88
N GLY A 443 -6.13 -11.71 -35.38
CA GLY A 443 -6.49 -12.91 -36.13
C GLY A 443 -5.83 -12.89 -37.52
N PRO A 444 -5.50 -14.05 -38.10
CA PRO A 444 -4.75 -14.11 -39.35
C PRO A 444 -5.60 -13.69 -40.56
N ASP A 445 -4.95 -12.98 -41.47
CA ASP A 445 -5.46 -12.52 -42.77
C ASP A 445 -5.98 -13.68 -43.65
N PRO A 446 -7.11 -13.52 -44.37
CA PRO A 446 -7.55 -14.52 -45.33
C PRO A 446 -6.73 -14.43 -46.64
N ALA A 447 -6.21 -15.57 -47.08
CA ALA A 447 -5.45 -15.73 -48.32
C ALA A 447 -6.23 -15.27 -49.58
N PRO A 448 -5.55 -14.71 -50.59
CA PRO A 448 -6.20 -14.23 -51.80
C PRO A 448 -6.63 -15.39 -52.72
N LYS A 449 -7.78 -15.19 -53.37
CA LYS A 449 -8.36 -16.07 -54.38
C LYS A 449 -7.46 -16.14 -55.61
N GLU A 450 -6.94 -17.32 -55.92
CA GLU A 450 -6.43 -17.63 -57.26
C GLU A 450 -7.61 -17.99 -58.18
N GLY A 451 -7.60 -17.38 -59.36
CA GLY A 451 -8.48 -17.73 -60.46
C GLY A 451 -7.74 -17.54 -61.78
N GLN A 452 -7.72 -18.64 -62.56
CA GLN A 452 -7.45 -18.75 -64.01
C GLN A 452 -5.98 -18.70 -64.45
N GLN A 453 -5.41 -19.87 -64.75
CA GLN A 453 -5.43 -20.46 -66.10
C GLN A 453 -5.31 -21.99 -66.04
#